data_AF-A0A1J4ZGC8-F1
#
_entry.id   AF-A0A1J4ZGC8-F1
#
_cell.length_a   1.000
_cell.length_b   1.000
_cell.length_c   1.000
_cell.angle_alpha   90.00
_cell.angle_beta   90.00
_cell.angle_gamma   90.00
#
_symmetry.space_group_name_H-M   'P 1'
#
loop_
_entity.id
_entity.type
_entity.pdbx_description
1 polymer ?
#
loop_
_entity_poly.entity_id
_entity_poly.type
_entity_poly.pdbx_seq_one_letter_code
_entity_poly.pdbx_strand_id
1 'polypeptide(L)' 'MVNMTLSIPEELARRMKLFREIRWSEVVRQAIEDRITNLEAMERIASKSKLTEKDAKEISKLINRSVTRKLNLE' A
#
# COMPACT_ATOMS: atom_id res chain seq x y z
N MET A 1 -20.75 -18.70 -3.37
CA MET A 1 -19.90 -18.05 -2.36
C MET A 1 -18.61 -18.83 -2.25
N VAL A 2 -17.48 -18.14 -2.15
CA VAL A 2 -16.16 -18.74 -1.91
C VAL A 2 -15.84 -18.55 -0.42
N ASN A 3 -15.33 -19.59 0.24
CA ASN A 3 -14.97 -19.56 1.65
C ASN A 3 -13.44 -19.46 1.79
N MET A 4 -13.00 -18.62 2.72
CA MET A 4 -11.58 -18.45 3.07
C MET A 4 -11.43 -18.60 4.58
N THR A 5 -10.51 -19.46 5.02
CA THR A 5 -10.17 -19.64 6.43
C THR A 5 -8.81 -19.00 6.69
N LEU A 6 -8.74 -18.13 7.69
CA LEU A 6 -7.53 -17.39 8.04
C LEU A 6 -7.14 -17.71 9.48
N SER A 7 -5.84 -17.92 9.71
CA SER A 7 -5.28 -18.01 11.06
C SER A 7 -4.89 -16.62 11.53
N ILE A 8 -5.30 -16.26 12.74
CA ILE A 8 -4.95 -14.99 13.38
C ILE A 8 -4.27 -15.25 14.72
N PRO A 9 -3.38 -14.34 15.20
CA PRO A 9 -2.79 -14.45 16.52
C PRO A 9 -3.86 -14.56 17.61
N GLU A 10 -3.62 -15.39 18.61
CA GLU A 10 -4.61 -15.67 19.67
C GLU A 10 -5.01 -14.39 20.43
N GLU A 11 -4.06 -13.51 20.67
CA GLU A 11 -4.31 -12.23 21.33
C GLU A 11 -5.26 -11.33 20.52
N LEU A 12 -5.11 -11.31 19.19
CA LEU A 12 -6.01 -10.58 18.31
C LEU A 12 -7.42 -11.17 18.38
N ALA A 13 -7.55 -12.50 18.35
CA ALA A 13 -8.84 -13.17 18.51
C ALA A 13 -9.50 -12.85 19.85
N ARG A 14 -8.73 -12.80 20.95
CA ARG A 14 -9.24 -12.40 22.27
C ARG A 14 -9.79 -10.96 22.25
N ARG A 15 -9.05 -10.02 21.66
CA ARG A 15 -9.49 -8.62 21.53
C ARG A 15 -10.74 -8.49 20.65
N MET A 16 -10.80 -9.21 19.54
CA MET A 16 -11.98 -9.22 18.66
C MET A 16 -13.22 -9.77 19.37
N LYS A 17 -13.06 -10.79 20.22
CA LYS A 17 -14.16 -11.36 21.03
C LYS A 17 -14.71 -10.42 22.11
N LEU A 18 -14.00 -9.34 22.45
CA LEU A 18 -14.53 -8.30 23.34
C LEU A 18 -15.57 -7.43 22.64
N PHE A 19 -15.45 -7.27 21.32
CA PHE A 19 -16.35 -6.47 20.47
C PHE A 19 -17.19 -7.40 19.59
N ARG A 20 -18.14 -8.11 20.19
CA ARG A 20 -18.97 -9.14 19.51
C ARG A 20 -20.04 -8.55 18.60
N GLU A 21 -20.39 -7.29 18.83
CA GLU A 21 -21.32 -6.51 18.01
C GLU A 21 -20.77 -6.22 16.61
N ILE A 22 -19.45 -6.34 16.42
CA ILE A 22 -18.80 -6.07 15.15
C ILE A 22 -18.87 -7.31 14.24
N ARG A 23 -19.35 -7.10 13.02
CA ARG A 23 -19.34 -8.11 11.95
C ARG A 23 -17.94 -8.20 11.33
N TRP A 24 -17.03 -8.88 12.02
CA TRP A 24 -15.62 -8.98 11.62
C TRP A 24 -15.39 -9.53 10.20
N SER A 25 -16.26 -10.41 9.70
CA SER A 25 -16.19 -10.89 8.32
C SER A 25 -16.43 -9.78 7.29
N GLU A 26 -17.23 -8.77 7.62
CA GLU A 26 -17.45 -7.60 6.76
C GLU A 26 -16.21 -6.70 6.75
N VAL A 27 -15.67 -6.43 7.93
CA VAL A 27 -14.45 -5.61 8.09
C VAL A 27 -13.30 -6.21 7.30
N VAL A 28 -13.10 -7.53 7.38
CA VAL A 28 -12.06 -8.22 6.62
C VAL A 28 -12.32 -8.15 5.11
N ARG A 29 -13.58 -8.30 4.67
CA ARG A 29 -13.92 -8.23 3.24
C ARG A 29 -13.61 -6.85 2.66
N GLN A 30 -14.02 -5.79 3.33
CA GLN A 30 -13.75 -4.41 2.91
C GLN A 30 -12.24 -4.15 2.86
N ALA A 31 -11.49 -4.57 3.88
CA ALA A 31 -10.04 -4.40 3.90
C ALA A 31 -9.34 -5.13 2.74
N ILE A 32 -9.83 -6.32 2.37
CA ILE A 32 -9.30 -7.07 1.21
C ILE A 32 -9.63 -6.35 -0.09
N GLU A 33 -10.88 -5.91 -0.28
CA GLU A 33 -11.34 -5.21 -1.49
C GLU A 33 -10.56 -3.90 -1.72
N ASP A 34 -10.37 -3.11 -0.65
CA ASP A 34 -9.58 -1.89 -0.68
C ASP A 34 -8.12 -2.20 -1.05
N ARG A 35 -7.55 -3.27 -0.48
CA ARG A 35 -6.16 -3.64 -0.77
C ARG A 35 -6.00 -4.07 -2.22
N ILE A 36 -6.92 -4.86 -2.76
CA ILE A 36 -6.89 -5.30 -4.16
C ILE A 36 -7.04 -4.10 -5.09
N THR A 37 -8.03 -3.23 -4.85
CA THR A 37 -8.25 -2.01 -5.66
C THR A 37 -6.98 -1.15 -5.73
N ASN A 38 -6.30 -0.97 -4.59
CA ASN A 38 -5.04 -0.23 -4.54
C ASN A 38 -3.93 -0.93 -5.34
N LEU A 39 -3.79 -2.25 -5.22
CA LEU A 39 -2.80 -3.02 -5.97
C LEU A 39 -3.05 -2.96 -7.48
N GLU A 40 -4.30 -3.10 -7.92
CA GLU A 40 -4.68 -2.96 -9.34
C GLU A 40 -4.42 -1.55 -9.87
N ALA A 41 -4.68 -0.52 -9.06
CA ALA A 41 -4.34 0.85 -9.44
C ALA A 41 -2.83 1.04 -9.60
N MET A 42 -2.03 0.52 -8.67
CA MET A 42 -0.56 0.54 -8.75
C MET A 42 -0.06 -0.20 -9.98
N GLU A 43 -0.60 -1.38 -10.27
CA GLU A 43 -0.23 -2.16 -11.45
C GLU A 43 -0.65 -1.46 -12.75
N ARG A 44 -1.83 -0.84 -12.80
CA ARG A 44 -2.27 -0.04 -13.96
C ARG A 44 -1.37 1.17 -14.20
N ILE A 45 -0.92 1.84 -13.15
CA ILE A 45 0.02 2.95 -13.24
C ILE A 45 1.38 2.44 -13.72
N ALA A 46 1.89 1.36 -13.12
CA ALA A 46 3.18 0.78 -13.45
C ALA A 46 3.22 0.20 -14.87
N SER A 47 2.17 -0.50 -15.31
CA SER A 47 2.07 -1.06 -16.66
C SER A 47 1.96 -0.01 -17.77
N LYS A 48 1.38 1.15 -17.47
CA LYS A 48 1.38 2.31 -18.39
C LYS A 48 2.67 3.13 -18.28
N SER A 49 3.49 2.89 -17.26
CA SER A 49 4.73 3.61 -17.05
C SER A 49 5.79 3.09 -18.01
N LYS A 50 6.31 4.00 -18.85
CA LYS A 50 7.54 3.76 -19.63
C LYS A 50 8.80 4.14 -18.84
N LEU A 51 8.63 4.47 -17.55
CA LEU A 51 9.70 4.98 -16.70
C LEU A 51 10.74 3.88 -16.47
N THR A 52 11.92 4.08 -17.04
CA THR A 52 13.05 3.18 -16.88
C THR A 52 13.87 3.55 -15.64
N GLU A 53 14.75 2.65 -15.23
CA GLU A 53 15.69 2.93 -14.13
C GLU A 53 16.60 4.14 -14.43
N LYS A 54 16.89 4.39 -15.72
CA LYS A 54 17.66 5.54 -16.18
C LYS A 54 16.89 6.85 -15.94
N ASP A 55 15.59 6.87 -16.24
CA ASP A 55 14.72 8.02 -16.01
C ASP A 55 14.62 8.33 -14.51
N ALA A 56 14.48 7.30 -13.67
CA ALA A 56 14.47 7.45 -12.21
C ALA A 56 15.80 8.06 -11.68
N LYS A 57 16.95 7.61 -12.19
CA LYS A 57 18.27 8.18 -11.86
C LYS A 57 18.40 9.64 -12.31
N GLU A 58 17.85 9.99 -13.46
CA GLU A 58 17.88 11.35 -13.98
C GLU A 58 17.00 12.29 -13.14
N ILE A 59 15.78 11.86 -12.78
CA ILE A 59 14.90 12.57 -11.86
C ILE A 59 15.58 12.77 -10.49
N SER A 60 16.22 11.74 -9.93
CA SER A 60 16.95 11.84 -8.67
C SER A 60 18.07 12.89 -8.72
N LYS A 61 18.84 12.93 -9.82
CA LYS A 61 19.87 13.96 -10.02
C LYS A 61 19.28 15.37 -10.11
N LEU A 62 18.15 15.55 -10.79
CA LEU A 62 17.47 16.85 -10.89
C LEU A 62 16.94 17.34 -9.54
N ILE A 63 16.34 16.44 -8.76
CA ILE A 63 15.86 16.75 -7.41
C ILE A 63 17.03 17.16 -6.53
N ASN A 64 18.11 16.36 -6.49
CA ASN A 64 19.29 16.67 -5.67
C ASN A 64 19.89 18.02 -6.05
N ARG A 65 20.10 18.31 -7.34
CA ARG A 65 20.58 19.63 -7.79
C ARG A 65 19.67 20.78 -7.35
N SER A 66 18.37 20.58 -7.43
CA SER A 66 17.38 21.60 -7.05
C SER A 66 17.38 21.84 -5.54
N VAL A 67 17.49 20.78 -4.74
CA VAL A 67 17.57 20.83 -3.27
C VAL A 67 18.89 21.48 -2.83
N THR A 68 20.02 21.07 -3.39
CA THR A 68 21.35 21.66 -3.12
C THR A 68 21.35 23.16 -3.42
N ARG A 69 20.79 23.58 -4.56
CA ARG A 69 20.67 25.00 -4.92
C ARG A 69 19.76 25.78 -3.97
N LYS A 70 18.69 25.15 -3.44
CA LYS A 70 17.79 25.79 -2.46
C LYS A 70 18.40 25.93 -1.07
N LEU A 71 19.31 25.03 -0.71
CA LEU A 71 19.94 24.97 0.61
C LEU A 71 21.31 25.66 0.66
N ASN A 72 21.77 26.28 -0.44
CA ASN A 72 23.09 26.93 -0.54
C ASN A 72 24.25 26.03 -0.07
N LEU A 73 24.13 24.72 -0.29
CA LEU A 73 25.20 23.76 -0.07
C LEU A 73 26.08 23.78 -1.33
N GLU A 74 26.87 24.83 -1.54
CA GLU A 74 27.92 24.84 -2.57
C GLU A 74 29.14 24.02 -2.14
#